data_AF-A0A934DZB0-F1
#
_entry.id   AF-A0A934DZB0-F1
#
_cell.length_a   1.000
_cell.length_b   1.000
_cell.length_c   1.000
_cell.angle_alpha   90.00
_cell.angle_beta   90.00
_cell.angle_gamma   90.00
#
_symmetry.space_group_name_H-M   'P 1'
#
loop_
_entity.id
_entity.type
_entity.pdbx_description
1 polymer ?
#
loop_
_entity_poly.entity_id
_entity_poly.type
_entity_poly.pdbx_seq_one_letter_code
_entity_poly.pdbx_strand_id
1 'polypeptide(L)'
;MSFSAGPGGVTVLDQVNGRLVRFGPDGRPLEPIPVTQQAPQDVLVTADGTTLVMDRLRDKSVAVLKDGRVINDLPLEGRGIEEGGAVTGVFVDGKDVYVEREHGSLVRIGDTDGQADPERPEIPGRPSRDGKSYLLAGIVDPSAGRAFVNSVDKATREHRFTRELRLGLPILALVLLDSDLSGTIYLGALLQRGENSSPLVRVVCLAPAEGTPTGTADLSANTGPEETFRDLVVLDGGGVLYAQRGERGVSYVTAHCQ
;
A
#
# COMPACT_ATOMS: atom_id res chain seq x y z
N MET A 1 -1.09 -7.84 -10.04
CA MET A 1 -1.80 -8.36 -8.85
C MET A 1 -1.64 -7.39 -7.68
N SER A 2 -2.72 -7.14 -6.92
CA SER A 2 -2.72 -6.40 -5.65
C SER A 2 -3.68 -7.08 -4.67
N PHE A 3 -3.55 -6.83 -3.38
CA PHE A 3 -4.51 -7.28 -2.37
C PHE A 3 -4.61 -6.31 -1.21
N SER A 4 -5.70 -6.43 -0.47
CA SER A 4 -5.98 -5.70 0.77
C SER A 4 -6.32 -6.70 1.87
N ALA A 5 -6.01 -6.35 3.11
CA ALA A 5 -6.30 -7.15 4.30
C ALA A 5 -6.92 -6.26 5.38
N GLY A 6 -7.90 -6.81 6.10
CA GLY A 6 -8.59 -6.15 7.20
C GLY A 6 -9.39 -7.15 8.04
N PRO A 7 -10.27 -6.66 8.94
CA PRO A 7 -11.03 -7.53 9.85
C PRO A 7 -11.90 -8.58 9.14
N GLY A 8 -12.37 -8.27 7.92
CA GLY A 8 -13.15 -9.18 7.07
C GLY A 8 -12.34 -10.27 6.36
N GLY A 9 -11.02 -10.28 6.51
CA GLY A 9 -10.10 -11.20 5.85
C GLY A 9 -9.30 -10.54 4.73
N VAL A 10 -9.08 -11.25 3.63
CA VAL A 10 -8.20 -10.83 2.52
C VAL A 10 -9.01 -10.70 1.24
N THR A 11 -8.84 -9.59 0.53
CA THR A 11 -9.40 -9.37 -0.80
C THR A 11 -8.27 -9.22 -1.81
N VAL A 12 -8.26 -10.08 -2.83
CA VAL A 12 -7.24 -10.16 -3.87
C VAL A 12 -7.83 -9.70 -5.19
N LEU A 13 -7.14 -8.78 -5.84
CA LEU A 13 -7.48 -8.35 -7.19
C LEU A 13 -6.91 -9.34 -8.22
N ASP A 14 -7.80 -10.14 -8.80
CA ASP A 14 -7.52 -11.07 -9.89
C ASP A 14 -7.78 -10.37 -11.23
N GLN A 15 -6.74 -9.66 -11.69
CA GLN A 15 -6.78 -8.80 -12.87
C GLN A 15 -7.04 -9.60 -14.15
N VAL A 16 -6.55 -10.84 -14.21
CA VAL A 16 -6.69 -11.71 -15.39
C VAL A 16 -8.15 -12.14 -15.58
N ASN A 17 -8.86 -12.40 -14.48
CA ASN A 17 -10.25 -12.84 -14.52
C ASN A 17 -11.27 -11.74 -14.21
N GLY A 18 -10.82 -10.48 -14.07
CA GLY A 18 -11.71 -9.33 -13.84
C GLY A 18 -12.57 -9.44 -12.58
N ARG A 19 -11.97 -9.86 -11.46
CA ARG A 19 -12.71 -10.08 -10.20
C ARG A 19 -11.90 -9.81 -8.95
N LEU A 20 -12.62 -9.62 -7.85
CA LEU A 20 -12.09 -9.65 -6.48
C LEU A 20 -12.33 -11.04 -5.89
N VAL A 21 -11.24 -11.77 -5.63
CA VAL A 21 -11.28 -13.02 -4.89
C VAL A 21 -11.22 -12.68 -3.40
N ARG A 22 -12.12 -13.24 -2.61
CA ARG A 22 -12.25 -12.91 -1.19
C ARG A 22 -12.04 -14.15 -0.32
N PHE A 23 -11.33 -13.96 0.77
CA PHE A 23 -11.14 -14.96 1.81
C PHE A 23 -11.58 -14.36 3.14
N GLY A 24 -12.38 -15.10 3.90
CA GLY A 24 -12.76 -14.72 5.25
C GLY A 24 -11.56 -14.75 6.22
N PRO A 25 -11.75 -14.29 7.47
CA PRO A 25 -10.68 -14.28 8.47
C PRO A 25 -10.18 -15.68 8.85
N ASP A 26 -10.95 -16.73 8.57
CA ASP A 26 -10.57 -18.13 8.73
C ASP A 26 -9.86 -18.72 7.49
N GLY A 27 -9.59 -17.89 6.48
CA GLY A 27 -8.98 -18.28 5.21
C GLY A 27 -9.92 -19.00 4.25
N ARG A 28 -11.21 -19.16 4.58
CA ARG A 28 -12.17 -19.80 3.66
C ARG A 28 -12.56 -18.86 2.53
N PRO A 29 -12.70 -19.37 1.29
CA PRO A 29 -13.14 -18.55 0.17
C PRO A 29 -14.58 -18.06 0.39
N LEU A 30 -14.82 -16.81 0.00
CA LEU A 30 -16.14 -16.19 -0.11
C LEU A 30 -16.49 -16.00 -1.58
N GLU A 31 -17.75 -15.69 -1.86
CA GLU A 31 -18.20 -15.37 -3.23
C GLU A 31 -17.36 -14.23 -3.82
N PRO A 32 -16.78 -14.41 -5.03
CA PRO A 32 -16.02 -13.36 -5.67
C PRO A 32 -16.93 -12.23 -6.16
N ILE A 33 -16.38 -11.03 -6.27
CA ILE A 33 -17.10 -9.86 -6.80
C ILE A 33 -16.54 -9.53 -8.19
N PRO A 34 -17.35 -9.41 -9.25
CA PRO A 34 -16.87 -8.97 -10.55
C PRO A 34 -16.39 -7.52 -10.48
N VAL A 35 -15.31 -7.22 -11.18
CA VAL A 35 -14.75 -5.87 -11.32
C VAL A 35 -15.14 -5.34 -12.70
N THR A 36 -15.54 -4.07 -12.78
CA THR A 36 -15.95 -3.45 -14.06
C THR A 36 -14.79 -2.75 -14.77
N GLN A 37 -13.69 -2.49 -14.06
CA GLN A 37 -12.52 -1.82 -14.60
C GLN A 37 -11.80 -2.68 -15.65
N GLN A 38 -11.22 -2.02 -16.65
CA GLN A 38 -10.59 -2.67 -17.80
C GLN A 38 -9.16 -3.15 -17.53
N ALA A 39 -8.41 -2.41 -16.72
CA ALA A 39 -7.04 -2.72 -16.31
C ALA A 39 -6.83 -2.38 -14.83
N PRO A 40 -7.58 -3.01 -13.90
CA PRO A 40 -7.47 -2.70 -12.48
C PRO A 40 -6.09 -3.10 -11.95
N GLN A 41 -5.48 -2.25 -11.12
CA GLN A 41 -4.10 -2.42 -10.66
C GLN A 41 -3.97 -2.46 -9.14
N ASP A 42 -4.76 -1.68 -8.41
CA ASP A 42 -4.75 -1.67 -6.94
C ASP A 42 -6.15 -1.91 -6.36
N VAL A 43 -6.19 -2.43 -5.13
CA VAL A 43 -7.42 -2.64 -4.38
C VAL A 43 -7.21 -2.28 -2.91
N LEU A 44 -8.19 -1.59 -2.33
CA LEU A 44 -8.22 -1.26 -0.91
C LEU A 44 -9.62 -1.57 -0.36
N VAL A 45 -9.69 -2.23 0.80
CA VAL A 45 -10.94 -2.41 1.55
C VAL A 45 -10.86 -1.61 2.84
N THR A 46 -11.82 -0.72 3.06
CA THR A 46 -11.92 0.10 4.27
C THR A 46 -12.55 -0.68 5.42
N ALA A 47 -12.45 -0.15 6.64
CA ALA A 47 -13.00 -0.79 7.84
C ALA A 47 -14.53 -0.98 7.79
N ASP A 48 -15.26 -0.13 7.06
CA ASP A 48 -16.71 -0.25 6.84
C ASP A 48 -17.09 -1.18 5.68
N GLY A 49 -16.10 -1.80 5.02
CA GLY A 49 -16.30 -2.74 3.92
C GLY A 49 -16.42 -2.09 2.54
N THR A 50 -16.32 -0.76 2.44
CA THR A 50 -16.19 -0.09 1.14
C THR A 50 -14.94 -0.58 0.43
N THR A 51 -15.07 -0.96 -0.84
CA THR A 51 -13.94 -1.44 -1.65
C THR A 51 -13.62 -0.43 -2.73
N LEU A 52 -12.35 -0.05 -2.83
CA LEU A 52 -11.83 0.83 -3.87
C LEU A 52 -11.01 0.00 -4.84
N VAL A 53 -11.29 0.13 -6.14
CA VAL A 53 -10.53 -0.53 -7.20
C VAL A 53 -9.99 0.54 -8.15
N MET A 54 -8.67 0.63 -8.25
CA MET A 54 -8.00 1.63 -9.06
C MET A 54 -7.60 1.06 -10.42
N ASP A 55 -7.94 1.77 -11.49
CA ASP A 55 -7.36 1.58 -12.82
C ASP A 55 -6.74 2.91 -13.25
N ARG A 56 -5.42 2.94 -13.35
CA ARG A 56 -4.66 4.15 -13.66
C ARG A 56 -4.26 4.28 -15.13
N LEU A 57 -4.60 3.29 -15.96
CA LEU A 57 -4.13 3.23 -17.36
C LEU A 57 -5.27 3.33 -18.37
N ARG A 58 -6.36 2.57 -18.17
CA ARG A 58 -7.48 2.51 -19.12
C ARG A 58 -8.61 3.42 -18.69
N ASP A 59 -9.21 3.12 -17.53
CA ASP A 59 -10.36 3.88 -17.05
C ASP A 59 -9.97 5.19 -16.37
N LYS A 60 -8.74 5.26 -15.82
CA LYS A 60 -8.20 6.43 -15.11
C LYS A 60 -9.12 6.86 -13.97
N SER A 61 -9.65 5.88 -13.24
CA SER A 61 -10.58 6.08 -12.13
C SER A 61 -10.26 5.18 -10.94
N VAL A 62 -10.85 5.53 -9.80
CA VAL A 62 -11.06 4.63 -8.67
C VAL A 62 -12.54 4.32 -8.57
N ALA A 63 -12.95 3.09 -8.86
CA ALA A 63 -14.31 2.67 -8.60
C ALA A 63 -14.53 2.44 -7.12
N VAL A 64 -15.66 2.92 -6.64
CA VAL A 64 -16.13 2.78 -5.26
C VAL A 64 -17.23 1.72 -5.25
N LEU A 65 -17.00 0.65 -4.51
CA LEU A 65 -17.94 -0.46 -4.37
C LEU A 65 -18.48 -0.55 -2.94
N LYS A 66 -19.80 -0.70 -2.81
CA LYS A 66 -20.48 -1.06 -1.56
C LYS A 66 -21.30 -2.32 -1.77
N ASP A 67 -21.20 -3.26 -0.84
CA ASP A 67 -21.86 -4.58 -0.92
C ASP A 67 -21.61 -5.30 -2.26
N GLY A 68 -20.40 -5.13 -2.80
CA GLY A 68 -19.98 -5.72 -4.09
C GLY A 68 -20.60 -5.09 -5.33
N ARG A 69 -21.22 -3.91 -5.21
CA ARG A 69 -21.76 -3.14 -6.34
C ARG A 69 -21.02 -1.82 -6.47
N VAL A 70 -20.63 -1.48 -7.70
CA VAL A 70 -20.10 -0.15 -8.02
C VAL A 70 -21.20 0.89 -7.76
N ILE A 71 -20.89 1.88 -6.94
CA ILE A 71 -21.78 3.00 -6.64
C ILE A 71 -21.36 4.28 -7.37
N ASN A 72 -20.06 4.46 -7.63
CA ASN A 72 -19.53 5.56 -8.44
C ASN A 72 -18.07 5.31 -8.85
N ASP A 73 -17.54 6.20 -9.69
CA ASP A 73 -16.14 6.30 -10.07
C ASP A 73 -15.57 7.67 -9.70
N LEU A 74 -14.39 7.68 -9.07
CA LEU A 74 -13.64 8.89 -8.75
C LEU A 74 -12.57 9.12 -9.83
N PRO A 75 -12.53 10.28 -10.51
CA PRO A 75 -11.54 10.53 -11.55
C PRO A 75 -10.12 10.66 -10.97
N LEU A 76 -9.15 9.97 -11.58
CA LEU A 76 -7.74 10.10 -11.23
C LEU A 76 -7.10 11.34 -11.83
N GLU A 77 -7.49 11.76 -13.03
CA GLU A 77 -6.92 12.93 -13.71
C GLU A 77 -7.68 14.21 -13.31
N GLY A 78 -6.93 15.30 -13.13
CA GLY A 78 -7.45 16.59 -12.67
C GLY A 78 -6.39 17.42 -11.95
N ARG A 79 -6.80 18.39 -11.15
CA ARG A 79 -5.86 19.22 -10.36
C ARG A 79 -4.90 18.35 -9.54
N GLY A 80 -3.60 18.55 -9.69
CA GLY A 80 -2.58 17.78 -8.97
C GLY A 80 -2.22 16.41 -9.57
N ILE A 81 -2.97 15.88 -10.55
CA ILE A 81 -2.64 14.63 -11.26
C ILE A 81 -2.92 14.82 -12.75
N GLU A 82 -1.88 15.10 -13.52
CA GLU A 82 -2.00 15.36 -14.96
C GLU A 82 -2.27 14.07 -15.76
N GLU A 83 -1.65 12.96 -15.33
CA GLU A 83 -1.75 11.66 -15.99
C GLU A 83 -2.01 10.57 -14.95
N GLY A 84 -2.99 9.70 -15.21
CA GLY A 84 -3.28 8.55 -14.33
C GLY A 84 -2.05 7.67 -14.09
N GLY A 85 -1.18 7.52 -15.10
CA GLY A 85 0.07 6.76 -15.01
C GLY A 85 1.00 7.17 -13.86
N ALA A 86 0.95 8.42 -13.38
CA ALA A 86 1.74 8.89 -12.24
C ALA A 86 1.23 8.38 -10.87
N VAL A 87 0.02 7.80 -10.82
CA VAL A 87 -0.56 7.29 -9.58
C VAL A 87 0.08 5.96 -9.19
N THR A 88 0.48 5.87 -7.93
CA THR A 88 1.26 4.74 -7.38
C THR A 88 0.57 4.00 -6.23
N GLY A 89 -0.62 4.44 -5.83
CA GLY A 89 -1.48 3.73 -4.89
C GLY A 89 -2.71 4.53 -4.46
N VAL A 90 -3.70 3.83 -3.91
CA VAL A 90 -4.92 4.40 -3.32
C VAL A 90 -4.90 4.25 -1.79
N PHE A 91 -5.33 5.30 -1.08
CA PHE A 91 -5.32 5.38 0.38
C PHE A 91 -6.60 6.02 0.89
N VAL A 92 -6.99 5.70 2.13
CA VAL A 92 -8.17 6.28 2.79
C VAL A 92 -7.78 6.84 4.15
N ASP A 93 -8.34 8.00 4.47
CA ASP A 93 -8.25 8.64 5.77
C ASP A 93 -9.65 9.04 6.25
N GLY A 94 -10.23 8.26 7.16
CA GLY A 94 -11.64 8.39 7.50
C GLY A 94 -12.51 8.09 6.28
N LYS A 95 -13.18 9.11 5.74
CA LYS A 95 -13.99 9.00 4.52
C LYS A 95 -13.25 9.43 3.26
N ASP A 96 -12.13 10.13 3.40
CA ASP A 96 -11.45 10.79 2.29
C ASP A 96 -10.61 9.78 1.51
N VAL A 97 -10.75 9.81 0.19
CA VAL A 97 -10.01 8.96 -0.73
C VAL A 97 -8.87 9.77 -1.34
N TYR A 98 -7.66 9.25 -1.20
CA TYR A 98 -6.43 9.83 -1.69
C TYR A 98 -5.73 8.92 -2.68
N VAL A 99 -4.95 9.53 -3.57
CA VAL A 99 -4.05 8.81 -4.47
C VAL A 99 -2.63 9.35 -4.35
N GLU A 100 -1.66 8.45 -4.33
CA GLU A 100 -0.23 8.79 -4.22
C GLU A 100 0.34 9.14 -5.60
N ARG A 101 0.91 10.35 -5.72
CA ARG A 101 1.60 10.80 -6.94
C ARG A 101 3.08 10.46 -6.83
N GLU A 102 3.58 9.59 -7.71
CA GLU A 102 5.00 9.28 -7.87
C GLU A 102 5.73 8.96 -6.54
N HIS A 103 5.11 8.17 -5.67
CA HIS A 103 5.65 7.84 -4.33
C HIS A 103 5.91 9.05 -3.40
N GLY A 104 5.22 10.17 -3.65
CA GLY A 104 5.36 11.43 -2.92
C GLY A 104 4.10 11.84 -2.17
N SER A 105 3.60 13.05 -2.47
CA SER A 105 2.39 13.57 -1.85
C SER A 105 1.14 12.80 -2.29
N LEU A 106 0.10 12.87 -1.46
CA LEU A 106 -1.19 12.30 -1.75
C LEU A 106 -2.18 13.40 -2.12
N VAL A 107 -2.94 13.18 -3.19
CA VAL A 107 -3.96 14.10 -3.68
C VAL A 107 -5.33 13.52 -3.33
N ARG A 108 -6.18 14.29 -2.63
CA ARG A 108 -7.57 13.86 -2.38
C ARG A 108 -8.33 13.87 -3.71
N ILE A 109 -9.08 12.82 -4.01
CA ILE A 109 -9.88 12.72 -5.24
C ILE A 109 -11.38 12.65 -4.98
N GLY A 110 -11.78 12.41 -3.74
CA GLY A 110 -13.18 12.27 -3.35
C GLY A 110 -13.33 11.59 -2.00
N ASP A 111 -14.44 10.89 -1.85
CA ASP A 111 -14.76 10.13 -0.64
C ASP A 111 -15.28 8.71 -0.92
N THR A 112 -15.40 7.94 0.15
CA THR A 112 -15.93 6.57 0.18
C THR A 112 -17.43 6.46 -0.10
N ASP A 113 -18.14 7.59 -0.18
CA ASP A 113 -19.52 7.66 -0.65
C ASP A 113 -19.59 7.89 -2.19
N GLY A 114 -18.43 7.97 -2.84
CA GLY A 114 -18.30 8.11 -4.29
C GLY A 114 -18.40 9.56 -4.76
N GLN A 115 -18.32 10.56 -3.88
CA GLN A 115 -18.35 11.96 -4.28
C GLN A 115 -16.95 12.44 -4.63
N ALA A 116 -16.77 12.94 -5.85
CA ALA A 116 -15.49 13.49 -6.29
C ALA A 116 -15.21 14.86 -5.63
N ASP A 117 -13.95 15.12 -5.31
CA ASP A 117 -13.50 16.40 -4.77
C ASP A 117 -12.85 17.23 -5.90
N PRO A 118 -13.47 18.33 -6.36
CA PRO A 118 -12.89 19.16 -7.42
C PRO A 118 -11.70 20.02 -6.94
N GLU A 119 -11.56 20.27 -5.63
CA GLU A 119 -10.47 21.08 -5.09
C GLU A 119 -9.16 20.32 -4.99
N ARG A 120 -9.24 19.00 -4.81
CA ARG A 120 -8.12 18.05 -4.79
C ARG A 120 -6.94 18.49 -3.89
N PRO A 121 -7.18 18.77 -2.60
CA PRO A 121 -6.12 19.17 -1.68
C PRO A 121 -5.06 18.08 -1.52
N GLU A 122 -3.81 18.52 -1.29
CA GLU A 122 -2.67 17.61 -1.08
C GLU A 122 -2.34 17.41 0.41
N ILE A 123 -1.86 16.23 0.75
CA ILE A 123 -1.24 15.90 2.04
C ILE A 123 0.19 15.37 1.81
N PRO A 124 1.12 15.57 2.77
CA PRO A 124 2.54 15.35 2.52
C PRO A 124 2.99 13.88 2.47
N GLY A 125 2.09 12.93 2.74
CA GLY A 125 2.40 11.51 2.76
C GLY A 125 1.21 10.64 3.17
N ARG A 126 1.46 9.34 3.35
CA ARG A 126 0.45 8.33 3.69
C ARG A 126 -0.06 8.54 5.11
N PRO A 127 -1.38 8.60 5.35
CA PRO A 127 -1.94 8.63 6.70
C PRO A 127 -1.51 7.38 7.48
N SER A 128 -1.07 7.55 8.72
CA SER A 128 -0.86 6.43 9.64
C SER A 128 -2.22 5.86 10.08
N ARG A 129 -2.29 4.54 10.31
CA ARG A 129 -3.54 3.87 10.68
C ARG A 129 -4.03 4.24 12.08
N ASP A 130 -3.12 4.66 12.96
CA ASP A 130 -3.48 5.23 14.27
C ASP A 130 -4.03 6.68 14.16
N GLY A 131 -4.04 7.26 12.94
CA GLY A 131 -4.61 8.56 12.63
C GLY A 131 -3.78 9.75 13.10
N LYS A 132 -2.55 9.55 13.56
CA LYS A 132 -1.75 10.62 14.20
C LYS A 132 -0.75 11.31 13.27
N SER A 133 -0.37 10.70 12.15
CA SER A 133 0.73 11.22 11.35
C SER A 133 0.57 10.99 9.86
N TYR A 134 1.29 11.78 9.08
CA TYR A 134 1.59 11.48 7.68
C TYR A 134 3.00 10.90 7.59
N LEU A 135 3.13 9.82 6.82
CA LEU A 135 4.36 9.07 6.63
C LEU A 135 4.85 9.22 5.19
N LEU A 136 6.14 9.50 5.05
CA LEU A 136 6.84 9.54 3.77
C LEU A 136 8.15 8.76 3.89
N ALA A 137 8.57 8.11 2.81
CA ALA A 137 9.87 7.47 2.75
C ALA A 137 10.52 7.70 1.40
N GLY A 138 11.84 7.61 1.36
CA GLY A 138 12.60 7.75 0.13
C GLY A 138 13.98 7.12 0.24
N ILE A 139 14.61 6.92 -0.91
CA ILE A 139 15.97 6.39 -1.00
C ILE A 139 16.94 7.57 -0.99
N VAL A 140 17.92 7.53 -0.08
CA VAL A 140 18.98 8.55 0.04
C VAL A 140 20.16 8.17 -0.84
N ASP A 141 20.61 6.92 -0.73
CA ASP A 141 21.70 6.36 -1.53
C ASP A 141 21.38 4.87 -1.79
N PRO A 142 20.95 4.52 -3.01
CA PRO A 142 20.57 3.15 -3.33
C PRO A 142 21.76 2.21 -3.18
N SER A 143 22.96 2.61 -3.61
CA SER A 143 24.15 1.75 -3.59
C SER A 143 24.65 1.46 -2.18
N ALA A 144 24.56 2.44 -1.29
CA ALA A 144 24.97 2.31 0.11
C ALA A 144 23.88 1.72 1.02
N GLY A 145 22.70 1.39 0.49
CA GLY A 145 21.62 0.84 1.31
C GLY A 145 20.96 1.86 2.22
N ARG A 146 20.91 3.15 1.86
CA ARG A 146 20.39 4.23 2.71
C ARG A 146 19.02 4.70 2.25
N ALA A 147 18.08 4.68 3.17
CA ALA A 147 16.72 5.22 2.99
C ALA A 147 16.37 6.14 4.16
N PHE A 148 15.29 6.90 4.05
CA PHE A 148 14.74 7.64 5.17
C PHE A 148 13.25 7.32 5.36
N VAL A 149 12.78 7.50 6.59
CA VAL A 149 11.36 7.61 6.93
C VAL A 149 11.14 8.94 7.63
N ASN A 150 10.14 9.68 7.17
CA ASN A 150 9.71 10.96 7.71
C ASN A 150 8.30 10.81 8.29
N SER A 151 8.06 11.49 9.42
CA SER A 151 6.76 11.59 10.06
C SER A 151 6.43 13.06 10.30
N VAL A 152 5.21 13.45 9.93
CA VAL A 152 4.62 14.76 10.20
C VAL A 152 3.38 14.56 11.07
N ASP A 153 3.21 15.36 12.11
CA ASP A 153 2.01 15.33 12.93
C ASP A 153 0.80 15.75 12.10
N LYS A 154 -0.28 14.97 12.16
CA LYS A 154 -1.44 15.23 11.31
C LYS A 154 -2.22 16.46 11.76
N ALA A 155 -2.32 16.70 13.06
CA ALA A 155 -3.12 17.77 13.63
C ALA A 155 -2.40 19.13 13.52
N THR A 156 -1.11 19.18 13.87
CA THR A 156 -0.33 20.43 13.89
C THR A 156 0.38 20.71 12.57
N ARG A 157 0.54 19.69 11.71
CA ARG A 157 1.37 19.74 10.48
C ARG A 157 2.86 19.97 10.78
N GLU A 158 3.29 19.79 12.02
CA GLU A 158 4.68 19.94 12.40
C GLU A 158 5.48 18.67 12.10
N HIS A 159 6.74 18.87 11.73
CA HIS A 159 7.70 17.77 11.59
C HIS A 159 7.88 17.07 12.95
N ARG A 160 7.75 15.74 12.97
CA ARG A 160 8.01 14.92 14.17
C ARG A 160 9.43 14.37 14.16
N PHE A 161 9.79 13.67 13.09
CA PHE A 161 11.14 13.16 12.90
C PHE A 161 11.43 12.87 11.43
N THR A 162 12.72 12.82 11.11
CA THR A 162 13.25 12.14 9.92
C THR A 162 14.31 11.17 10.39
N ARG A 163 14.12 9.89 10.11
CA ARG A 163 15.07 8.84 10.45
C ARG A 163 15.72 8.31 9.19
N GLU A 164 17.03 8.41 9.12
CA GLU A 164 17.81 7.65 8.14
C GLU A 164 18.00 6.21 8.62
N LEU A 165 17.82 5.27 7.71
CA LEU A 165 17.99 3.84 7.90
C LEU A 165 19.14 3.32 7.04
N ARG A 166 19.93 2.41 7.60
CA ARG A 166 21.01 1.71 6.90
C ARG A 166 20.63 0.23 6.79
N LEU A 167 20.26 -0.18 5.58
CA LEU A 167 19.73 -1.52 5.32
C LEU A 167 20.81 -2.56 5.06
N GLY A 168 22.06 -2.12 4.89
CA GLY A 168 23.25 -2.98 4.77
C GLY A 168 23.44 -3.65 3.41
N LEU A 169 22.53 -3.41 2.46
CA LEU A 169 22.58 -3.90 1.09
C LEU A 169 22.03 -2.83 0.14
N PRO A 170 22.44 -2.84 -1.15
CA PRO A 170 21.89 -1.92 -2.12
C PRO A 170 20.37 -2.03 -2.24
N ILE A 171 19.68 -0.89 -2.28
CA ILE A 171 18.22 -0.79 -2.42
C ILE A 171 17.87 -0.76 -3.90
N LEU A 172 17.03 -1.69 -4.32
CA LEU A 172 16.43 -1.71 -5.66
C LEU A 172 15.13 -0.90 -5.69
N ALA A 173 14.30 -1.03 -4.66
CA ALA A 173 13.04 -0.30 -4.52
C ALA A 173 12.56 -0.27 -3.06
N LEU A 174 11.74 0.73 -2.72
CA LEU A 174 10.88 0.68 -1.54
C LEU A 174 9.56 0.02 -1.95
N VAL A 175 9.16 -1.02 -1.23
CA VAL A 175 8.01 -1.88 -1.59
C VAL A 175 6.88 -1.84 -0.55
N LEU A 176 7.11 -1.20 0.61
CA LEU A 176 6.09 -1.00 1.64
C LEU A 176 6.42 0.25 2.46
N LEU A 177 5.39 1.05 2.73
CA LEU A 177 5.37 2.05 3.79
C LEU A 177 3.93 2.11 4.30
N ASP A 178 3.71 1.66 5.53
CA ASP A 178 2.41 1.70 6.20
C ASP A 178 2.64 1.61 7.72
N SER A 179 1.56 1.69 8.50
CA SER A 179 1.58 1.49 9.95
C SER A 179 0.45 0.58 10.38
N ASP A 180 0.54 0.03 11.58
CA ASP A 180 -0.60 -0.69 12.21
C ASP A 180 -1.42 0.25 13.11
N LEU A 181 -2.51 -0.26 13.72
CA LEU A 181 -3.37 0.54 14.60
C LEU A 181 -2.67 0.99 15.90
N SER A 182 -1.54 0.38 16.26
CA SER A 182 -0.71 0.81 17.39
C SER A 182 0.24 1.97 17.02
N GLY A 183 0.35 2.28 15.73
CA GLY A 183 1.25 3.29 15.18
C GLY A 183 2.65 2.76 14.85
N THR A 184 2.93 1.47 15.01
CA THR A 184 4.22 0.91 14.56
C THR A 184 4.34 1.11 13.06
N ILE A 185 5.46 1.66 12.60
CA ILE A 185 5.69 1.97 11.19
C ILE A 185 6.50 0.84 10.56
N TYR A 186 6.11 0.41 9.36
CA TYR A 186 6.76 -0.67 8.61
C TYR A 186 7.30 -0.09 7.31
N LEU A 187 8.62 -0.16 7.12
CA LEU A 187 9.27 0.13 5.84
C LEU A 187 9.77 -1.17 5.22
N GLY A 188 9.27 -1.52 4.04
CA GLY A 188 9.78 -2.64 3.25
C GLY A 188 10.67 -2.14 2.12
N ALA A 189 11.83 -2.78 1.95
CA ALA A 189 12.77 -2.51 0.86
C ALA A 189 13.15 -3.80 0.15
N LEU A 190 13.19 -3.75 -1.18
CA LEU A 190 13.78 -4.78 -2.02
C LEU A 190 15.28 -4.55 -2.11
N LEU A 191 16.08 -5.50 -1.64
CA LEU A 191 17.53 -5.40 -1.48
C LEU A 191 18.27 -6.40 -2.35
N GLN A 192 19.37 -5.97 -2.95
CA GLN A 192 20.26 -6.81 -3.74
C GLN A 192 21.26 -7.56 -2.85
N ARG A 193 21.30 -8.90 -2.91
CA ARG A 193 22.24 -9.72 -2.12
C ARG A 193 23.59 -9.97 -2.81
N GLY A 194 23.65 -9.81 -4.13
CA GLY A 194 24.81 -10.06 -5.00
C GLY A 194 24.36 -10.38 -6.42
N GLU A 195 25.28 -10.45 -7.39
CA GLU A 195 24.94 -10.64 -8.82
C GLU A 195 24.20 -11.96 -9.11
N ASN A 196 24.54 -13.03 -8.38
CA ASN A 196 23.99 -14.38 -8.60
C ASN A 196 23.03 -14.83 -7.48
N SER A 197 22.53 -13.91 -6.66
CA SER A 197 21.60 -14.21 -5.57
C SER A 197 20.27 -13.53 -5.81
N SER A 198 19.17 -14.25 -5.59
CA SER A 198 17.85 -13.64 -5.62
C SER A 198 17.78 -12.47 -4.63
N PRO A 199 17.12 -11.36 -5.00
CA PRO A 199 16.88 -10.26 -4.08
C PRO A 199 16.14 -10.72 -2.81
N LEU A 200 16.22 -9.92 -1.76
CA LEU A 200 15.44 -10.13 -0.55
C LEU A 200 14.53 -8.92 -0.30
N VAL A 201 13.41 -9.15 0.37
CA VAL A 201 12.59 -8.06 0.90
C VAL A 201 12.88 -7.95 2.39
N ARG A 202 13.42 -6.82 2.83
CA ARG A 202 13.61 -6.51 4.24
C ARG A 202 12.54 -5.56 4.71
N VAL A 203 11.79 -5.97 5.73
CA VAL A 203 10.88 -5.09 6.48
C VAL A 203 11.59 -4.62 7.74
N VAL A 204 11.62 -3.31 7.96
CA VAL A 204 12.10 -2.68 9.19
C VAL A 204 10.90 -2.11 9.93
N CYS A 205 10.73 -2.51 11.19
CA CYS A 205 9.73 -1.94 12.09
C CYS A 205 10.33 -0.77 12.86
N LEU A 206 9.59 0.32 12.98
CA LEU A 206 10.03 1.55 13.64
C LEU A 206 9.03 1.97 14.72
N ALA A 207 9.56 2.48 15.84
CA ALA A 207 8.76 3.04 16.91
C ALA A 207 8.04 4.33 16.44
N PRO A 208 6.74 4.52 16.75
CA PRO A 208 5.93 5.64 16.27
C PRO A 208 6.44 7.03 16.69
N ALA A 209 7.09 7.14 17.86
CA ALA A 209 7.43 8.43 18.43
C ALA A 209 8.64 9.10 17.77
N GLU A 210 9.63 8.30 17.37
CA GLU A 210 10.99 8.74 17.04
C GLU A 210 11.60 8.05 15.82
N GLY A 211 10.87 7.09 15.25
CA GLY A 211 11.29 6.28 14.11
C GLY A 211 12.46 5.35 14.41
N THR A 212 12.78 5.08 15.69
CA THR A 212 13.86 4.17 16.05
C THR A 212 13.53 2.75 15.60
N PRO A 213 14.45 2.04 14.90
CA PRO A 213 14.23 0.64 14.54
C PRO A 213 14.02 -0.25 15.77
N THR A 214 12.95 -1.03 15.76
CA THR A 214 12.59 -1.96 16.84
C THR A 214 12.79 -3.42 16.47
N GLY A 215 12.88 -3.72 15.17
CA GLY A 215 13.15 -5.08 14.68
C GLY A 215 13.12 -5.15 13.16
N THR A 216 13.44 -6.33 12.64
CA THR A 216 13.41 -6.59 11.19
C THR A 216 12.82 -7.94 10.84
N ALA A 217 12.30 -8.08 9.62
CA ALA A 217 11.90 -9.34 9.03
C ALA A 217 12.43 -9.43 7.60
N ASP A 218 13.10 -10.54 7.28
CA ASP A 218 13.62 -10.81 5.93
C ASP A 218 12.71 -11.84 5.23
N LEU A 219 12.27 -11.49 4.03
CA LEU A 219 11.43 -12.31 3.17
C LEU A 219 12.16 -12.61 1.86
N SER A 220 11.90 -13.77 1.28
CA SER A 220 12.37 -14.06 -0.07
C SER A 220 11.61 -13.18 -1.06
N ALA A 221 12.30 -12.49 -1.97
CA ALA A 221 11.62 -11.71 -2.99
C ALA A 221 10.92 -12.62 -4.01
N ASN A 222 9.79 -12.17 -4.54
CA ASN A 222 9.16 -12.79 -5.70
C ASN A 222 10.02 -12.50 -6.94
N THR A 223 10.40 -13.54 -7.69
CA THR A 223 11.24 -13.44 -8.90
C THR A 223 10.56 -13.92 -10.17
N GLY A 224 9.30 -14.33 -10.06
CA GLY A 224 8.48 -14.74 -11.21
C GLY A 224 8.11 -13.56 -12.12
N PRO A 225 7.67 -13.84 -13.36
CA PRO A 225 7.36 -12.83 -14.36
C PRO A 225 6.01 -12.12 -14.12
N GLU A 226 5.28 -12.46 -13.06
CA GLU A 226 3.96 -11.92 -12.81
C GLU A 226 4.01 -10.44 -12.45
N GLU A 227 3.24 -9.61 -13.16
CA GLU A 227 3.10 -8.21 -12.82
C GLU A 227 2.39 -8.05 -11.46
N THR A 228 3.04 -7.31 -10.56
CA THR A 228 2.50 -6.99 -9.24
C THR A 228 2.52 -5.48 -8.99
N PHE A 229 1.46 -5.01 -8.36
CA PHE A 229 1.36 -3.64 -7.88
C PHE A 229 1.68 -3.57 -6.39
N ARG A 230 1.25 -4.58 -5.61
CA ARG A 230 1.46 -4.65 -4.16
C ARG A 230 1.53 -6.10 -3.70
N ASP A 231 2.65 -6.45 -3.08
CA ASP A 231 2.88 -7.78 -2.50
C ASP A 231 2.81 -7.81 -0.97
N LEU A 232 2.75 -6.65 -0.32
CA LEU A 232 2.84 -6.51 1.13
C LEU A 232 1.71 -5.61 1.64
N VAL A 233 1.07 -6.02 2.73
CA VAL A 233 0.07 -5.22 3.46
C VAL A 233 0.35 -5.35 4.95
N VAL A 234 0.35 -4.23 5.67
CA VAL A 234 0.42 -4.24 7.15
C VAL A 234 -0.94 -4.64 7.71
N LEU A 235 -0.93 -5.55 8.69
CA LEU A 235 -2.12 -5.97 9.41
C LEU A 235 -2.42 -4.99 10.54
N ASP A 236 -3.71 -4.78 10.83
CA ASP A 236 -4.16 -3.86 11.89
C ASP A 236 -3.59 -4.18 13.27
N GLY A 237 -3.43 -5.48 13.57
CA GLY A 237 -2.83 -5.99 14.83
C GLY A 237 -1.30 -6.07 14.81
N GLY A 238 -0.66 -5.59 13.75
CA GLY A 238 0.78 -5.66 13.54
C GLY A 238 1.25 -6.87 12.73
N GLY A 239 2.48 -6.75 12.22
CA GLY A 239 3.02 -7.67 11.23
C GLY A 239 2.61 -7.33 9.80
N VAL A 240 3.20 -8.06 8.84
CA VAL A 240 3.01 -7.85 7.40
C VAL A 240 2.52 -9.14 6.79
N LEU A 241 1.41 -9.07 6.05
CA LEU A 241 0.97 -10.14 5.17
C LEU A 241 1.70 -10.00 3.83
N TYR A 242 2.32 -11.08 3.38
CA TYR A 242 3.12 -11.14 2.15
C TYR A 242 2.54 -12.16 1.17
N ALA A 243 2.29 -11.73 -0.06
CA ALA A 243 1.90 -12.61 -1.17
C ALA A 243 3.14 -13.32 -1.74
N GLN A 244 3.48 -14.46 -1.16
CA GLN A 244 4.60 -15.29 -1.60
C GLN A 244 4.20 -16.12 -2.83
N ARG A 245 4.93 -15.97 -3.93
CA ARG A 245 4.72 -16.70 -5.17
C ARG A 245 5.61 -17.94 -5.23
N GLY A 246 5.07 -19.03 -5.74
CA GLY A 246 5.82 -20.24 -6.06
C GLY A 246 5.17 -21.01 -7.20
N GLU A 247 5.79 -22.12 -7.61
CA GLU A 247 5.34 -22.93 -8.74
C GLU A 247 3.90 -23.45 -8.60
N ARG A 248 3.41 -23.57 -7.36
CA ARG A 248 2.05 -24.05 -7.04
C ARG A 248 1.02 -22.91 -6.90
N GLY A 249 1.41 -21.67 -7.19
CA GLY A 249 0.56 -20.48 -7.06
C GLY A 249 1.00 -19.54 -5.94
N VAL A 250 0.07 -18.74 -5.43
CA VAL A 250 0.32 -17.71 -4.42
C VAL A 250 -0.11 -18.19 -3.05
N SER A 251 0.75 -18.02 -2.05
CA SER A 251 0.46 -18.22 -0.63
C SER A 251 0.59 -16.90 0.12
N TYR A 252 -0.28 -16.65 1.10
CA TYR A 252 -0.22 -15.47 1.94
C TYR A 252 0.41 -15.84 3.28
N VAL A 253 1.57 -15.26 3.57
CA VAL A 253 2.35 -15.57 4.79
C VAL A 253 2.48 -14.33 5.65
N THR A 254 2.31 -14.49 6.95
CA THR A 254 2.49 -13.39 7.90
C THR A 254 3.94 -13.36 8.38
N ALA A 255 4.53 -12.18 8.37
CA ALA A 255 5.86 -11.90 8.88
C ALA A 255 5.78 -10.90 10.02
N HIS A 256 6.59 -11.13 11.06
CA HIS A 256 6.73 -10.21 12.19
C HIS A 256 8.20 -9.83 12.32
N CYS A 257 8.46 -8.56 12.62
CA CYS A 257 9.80 -8.12 12.98
C CYS A 257 10.25 -8.79 14.28
N GLN A 258 11.50 -9.26 14.29
CA GLN A 258 12.18 -9.79 15.47
C GLN A 258 13.30 -8.86 15.91
#